data_AF-A0A969JG67-F1
#
_entry.id   AF-A0A969JG67-F1
#
_cell.length_a   1.000
_cell.length_b   1.000
_cell.length_c   1.000
_cell.angle_alpha   90.00
_cell.angle_beta   90.00
_cell.angle_gamma   90.00
#
_symmetry.space_group_name_H-M   'P 1'
#
loop_
_entity.id
_entity.type
_entity.pdbx_description
1 polymer ?
#
loop_
_entity_poly.entity_id
_entity_poly.type
_entity_poly.pdbx_seq_one_letter_code
_entity_poly.pdbx_strand_id
1 'polypeptide(L)'
;MRGGQTDQNLFLLDDAVVYNPLHLFGFFSAFNGDAVKDVRLYKGDFPAQFGGRLSSVVDIRTDEGNRRDYDVSGGLGLIASRLTVQGPIKKDKASFLIGARRTYADVFTRLVNESNKGRANYEPIPDYFFYDLNASANFDLSKKDKLFITTYYGQDRFGFSNDNFNANFNWGNTVLSARWN
;
A
#
# COMPACT_ATOMS: atom_id res chain seq x y z
N MET A 1 4.56 18.72 -2.34
CA MET A 1 5.99 19.12 -2.25
C MET A 1 6.19 20.32 -3.18
N ARG A 2 7.34 21.04 -3.21
CA ARG A 2 7.52 22.36 -3.89
C ARG A 2 7.11 22.38 -5.38
N GLY A 3 5.82 22.34 -5.70
CA GLY A 3 5.29 22.34 -7.07
C GLY A 3 5.66 21.16 -7.98
N GLY A 4 6.52 20.22 -7.55
CA GLY A 4 6.96 19.10 -8.38
C GLY A 4 5.86 18.07 -8.63
N GLN A 5 5.78 17.56 -9.87
CA GLN A 5 4.82 16.52 -10.28
C GLN A 5 5.07 15.21 -9.51
N THR A 6 4.04 14.36 -9.40
CA THR A 6 4.10 13.09 -8.61
C THR A 6 5.18 12.12 -9.08
N ASP A 7 5.58 12.20 -10.36
CA ASP A 7 6.66 11.43 -11.00
C ASP A 7 8.07 11.90 -10.60
N GLN A 8 8.20 13.12 -10.05
CA GLN A 8 9.48 13.70 -9.62
C GLN A 8 9.89 13.31 -8.20
N ASN A 9 9.04 12.56 -7.49
CA ASN A 9 9.33 12.02 -6.16
C ASN A 9 9.76 10.55 -6.28
N LEU A 10 10.76 10.16 -5.48
CA LEU A 10 11.16 8.77 -5.31
C LEU A 10 10.48 8.18 -4.09
N PHE A 11 9.76 7.08 -4.25
CA PHE A 11 9.23 6.31 -3.13
C PHE A 11 9.96 4.97 -3.08
N LEU A 12 10.51 4.65 -1.92
CA LEU A 12 11.23 3.40 -1.66
C LEU A 12 10.50 2.63 -0.57
N LEU A 13 10.23 1.35 -0.82
CA LEU A 13 9.78 0.41 0.20
C LEU A 13 10.90 -0.61 0.41
N ASP A 14 11.57 -0.53 1.55
CA ASP A 14 12.77 -1.33 1.84
C ASP A 14 13.75 -1.36 0.65
N ASP A 15 14.13 -0.15 0.21
CA ASP A 15 15.05 0.11 -0.90
C ASP A 15 14.52 -0.24 -2.31
N ALA A 16 13.33 -0.83 -2.42
CA ALA A 16 12.69 -1.08 -3.72
C ALA A 16 11.85 0.12 -4.18
N VAL A 17 12.02 0.54 -5.44
CA VAL A 17 11.27 1.67 -6.02
C VAL A 17 9.80 1.30 -6.19
N VAL A 18 8.91 2.12 -5.63
CA VAL A 18 7.46 2.00 -5.79
C VAL A 18 6.96 3.14 -6.67
N TYR A 19 6.31 2.80 -7.78
CA TYR A 19 5.70 3.78 -8.67
C TYR A 19 4.25 3.99 -8.26
N ASN A 20 3.74 5.22 -8.26
CA ASN A 20 2.34 5.54 -7.90
C ASN A 20 1.87 4.83 -6.62
N PRO A 21 2.42 5.16 -5.43
CA PRO A 21 2.11 4.49 -4.17
C PRO A 21 0.77 4.97 -3.56
N LEU A 22 -0.24 5.18 -4.42
CA LEU A 22 -1.51 5.79 -4.05
C LEU A 22 -2.66 4.98 -4.66
N HIS A 23 -3.63 4.70 -3.81
CA HIS A 23 -4.95 4.19 -4.16
C HIS A 23 -5.97 5.34 -4.14
N LEU A 24 -7.10 5.15 -4.82
CA LEU A 24 -8.25 6.05 -4.88
C LEU A 24 -7.82 7.50 -5.16
N PHE A 25 -7.09 7.71 -6.24
CA PHE A 25 -6.64 9.03 -6.68
C PHE A 25 -5.90 9.84 -5.60
N GLY A 26 -5.25 9.17 -4.64
CA GLY A 26 -4.49 9.79 -3.56
C GLY A 26 -5.16 9.78 -2.19
N PHE A 27 -6.39 9.25 -2.07
CA PHE A 27 -7.06 9.17 -0.78
C PHE A 27 -6.45 8.11 0.15
N PHE A 28 -5.93 7.02 -0.40
CA PHE A 28 -5.29 5.96 0.36
C PHE A 28 -3.83 5.79 -0.07
N SER A 29 -2.92 5.67 0.89
CA SER A 29 -1.53 5.29 0.59
C SER A 29 -1.43 3.79 0.37
N ALA A 30 -0.60 3.35 -0.58
CA ALA A 30 -0.15 1.96 -0.71
C ALA A 30 0.53 1.45 0.57
N PHE A 31 1.14 2.36 1.35
CA PHE A 31 1.80 2.01 2.60
C PHE A 31 0.76 1.91 3.73
N ASN A 32 0.57 0.69 4.25
CA ASN A 32 -0.29 0.47 5.41
C ASN A 32 0.41 0.92 6.68
N GLY A 33 -0.15 1.90 7.41
CA GLY A 33 0.42 2.40 8.66
C GLY A 33 0.65 1.32 9.73
N ASP A 34 -0.12 0.21 9.69
CA ASP A 34 0.09 -0.91 10.63
C ASP A 34 1.25 -1.84 10.21
N ALA A 35 1.73 -1.73 8.97
CA ALA A 35 2.83 -2.52 8.42
C ALA A 35 4.12 -1.71 8.26
N VAL A 36 4.10 -0.42 8.60
CA VAL A 36 5.22 0.52 8.41
C VAL A 36 5.84 0.86 9.75
N LYS A 37 7.15 0.67 9.85
CA LYS A 37 7.95 1.03 11.03
C LYS A 37 8.34 2.50 11.03
N ASP A 38 8.80 2.99 9.87
CA ASP A 38 9.40 4.32 9.74
C ASP A 38 9.16 4.87 8.33
N VAL A 39 8.98 6.19 8.25
CA VAL A 39 8.87 6.93 6.99
C VAL A 39 9.79 8.14 7.07
N ARG A 40 10.83 8.16 6.23
CA ARG A 40 11.77 9.27 6.14
C ARG A 40 11.51 10.07 4.88
N LEU A 41 11.37 11.37 5.06
CA LEU A 41 11.13 12.31 3.97
C LEU A 41 12.30 13.26 3.83
N TYR A 42 12.98 13.18 2.69
CA TYR A 42 14.06 14.07 2.30
C TYR A 42 13.56 15.06 1.25
N LYS A 43 13.69 16.37 1.51
CA LYS A 43 13.23 17.45 0.63
C LYS A 43 14.42 18.26 0.14
N GLY A 44 14.77 18.16 -1.15
CA GLY A 44 15.84 18.94 -1.78
C GLY A 44 17.26 18.41 -1.53
N ASP A 45 17.67 18.26 -0.27
CA ASP A 45 19.02 17.79 0.11
C ASP A 45 18.97 16.32 0.58
N PHE A 46 18.87 15.39 -0.36
CA PHE A 46 18.88 13.96 -0.09
C PHE A 46 20.27 13.37 -0.40
N PRO A 47 20.71 12.33 0.36
CA PRO A 47 21.99 11.69 0.13
C PRO A 47 22.23 11.28 -1.34
N ALA A 48 23.47 11.42 -1.81
CA ALA A 48 23.84 11.16 -3.21
C ALA A 48 23.47 9.75 -3.73
N GLN A 49 23.34 8.78 -2.82
CA GLN A 49 22.88 7.42 -3.14
C GLN A 49 21.47 7.35 -3.74
N PHE A 50 20.64 8.39 -3.57
CA PHE A 50 19.28 8.48 -4.12
C PHE A 50 19.20 9.27 -5.44
N GLY A 51 20.31 9.36 -6.19
CA GLY A 51 20.43 10.19 -7.40
C GLY A 51 19.34 10.02 -8.47
N GLY A 52 19.28 10.96 -9.41
CA GLY A 52 18.40 10.90 -10.59
C GLY A 52 16.95 11.39 -10.39
N ARG A 53 16.64 12.06 -9.29
CA ARG A 53 15.27 12.55 -8.97
C ARG A 53 15.31 14.02 -8.60
N LEU A 54 14.29 14.79 -9.00
CA LEU A 54 14.33 16.26 -8.98
C LEU A 54 13.64 16.91 -7.77
N SER A 55 12.82 16.18 -7.00
CA SER A 55 11.96 16.80 -5.98
C SER A 55 12.14 16.28 -4.55
N SER A 56 11.96 14.98 -4.30
CA SER A 56 12.06 14.41 -2.95
C SER A 56 12.30 12.90 -2.94
N VAL A 57 12.74 12.38 -1.79
CA VAL A 57 12.86 10.95 -1.51
C VAL A 57 12.01 10.63 -0.30
N VAL A 58 11.14 9.63 -0.43
CA VAL A 58 10.36 9.03 0.65
C VAL A 58 10.89 7.61 0.83
N ASP A 59 11.62 7.36 1.92
CA ASP A 59 12.14 6.05 2.29
C ASP A 59 11.23 5.45 3.36
N ILE A 60 10.51 4.38 3.00
CA ILE A 60 9.60 3.63 3.85
C ILE A 60 10.28 2.34 4.28
N ARG A 61 10.27 2.09 5.59
CA ARG A 61 10.74 0.84 6.20
C ARG A 61 9.58 0.04 6.76
N THR A 62 9.49 -1.21 6.35
CA THR A 62 8.44 -2.13 6.83
C THR A 62 8.72 -2.53 8.28
N ASP A 63 7.66 -2.79 9.04
CA ASP A 63 7.81 -3.41 10.36
C ASP A 63 8.45 -4.79 10.24
N GLU A 64 9.36 -5.07 11.18
CA GLU A 64 10.05 -6.34 11.26
C GLU A 64 9.18 -7.44 11.89
N GLY A 65 8.04 -7.06 12.48
CA GLY A 65 7.17 -7.95 13.24
C GLY A 65 7.73 -8.29 14.62
N ASN A 66 6.87 -8.79 15.49
CA ASN A 66 7.24 -9.12 16.87
C ASN A 66 7.97 -10.48 16.95
N ARG A 67 9.20 -10.49 17.50
CA ARG A 67 10.02 -11.72 17.63
C ARG A 67 9.66 -12.59 18.84
N ARG A 68 8.71 -12.18 19.68
CA ARG A 68 8.40 -12.85 20.96
C ARG A 68 6.95 -13.29 21.05
N ASP A 69 6.05 -12.39 20.71
CA ASP A 69 4.61 -12.55 20.89
C ASP A 69 3.87 -12.39 19.56
N TYR A 70 2.68 -12.99 19.47
CA TYR A 70 1.79 -12.77 18.34
C TYR A 70 0.91 -11.56 18.62
N ASP A 71 0.87 -10.63 17.67
CA ASP A 71 0.00 -9.47 17.73
C ASP A 71 -0.94 -9.45 16.54
N VAL A 72 -2.18 -9.07 16.78
CA VAL A 72 -3.19 -8.86 15.75
C VAL A 72 -3.75 -7.46 15.93
N SER A 73 -3.76 -6.69 14.85
CA SER A 73 -4.36 -5.37 14.79
C SER A 73 -5.24 -5.26 13.55
N GLY A 74 -6.22 -4.37 13.57
CA GLY A 74 -7.12 -4.23 12.45
C GLY A 74 -8.13 -3.13 12.68
N GLY A 75 -8.99 -2.92 11.69
CA GLY A 75 -10.07 -1.94 11.78
C GLY A 75 -11.13 -2.21 10.73
N LEU A 76 -12.38 -2.03 11.14
CA LEU A 76 -13.54 -2.00 10.26
C LEU A 76 -13.97 -0.54 10.13
N GLY A 77 -13.87 0.00 8.92
CA GLY A 77 -14.34 1.34 8.58
C GLY A 77 -15.72 1.32 7.93
N LEU A 78 -16.16 2.48 7.43
CA LEU A 78 -17.36 2.55 6.60
C LEU A 78 -17.11 2.19 5.15
N ILE A 79 -15.88 2.34 4.66
CA ILE A 79 -15.54 2.16 3.23
C ILE A 79 -14.33 1.25 3.02
N ALA A 80 -13.70 0.79 4.09
CA ALA A 80 -12.53 -0.07 4.03
C ALA A 80 -12.34 -0.84 5.34
N SER A 81 -11.78 -2.04 5.21
CA SER A 81 -11.37 -2.86 6.34
C SER A 81 -9.92 -3.28 6.19
N ARG A 82 -9.25 -3.44 7.33
CA ARG A 82 -7.85 -3.83 7.40
C ARG A 82 -7.61 -4.83 8.52
N LEU A 83 -6.66 -5.73 8.28
CA LEU A 83 -6.18 -6.70 9.26
C LEU A 83 -4.67 -6.84 9.10
N THR A 84 -3.96 -6.85 10.22
CA THR A 84 -2.53 -7.07 10.31
C THR A 84 -2.27 -8.10 11.39
N VAL A 85 -1.43 -9.08 11.07
CA VAL A 85 -1.00 -10.14 11.97
C VAL A 85 0.52 -10.18 11.92
N GLN A 86 1.15 -10.20 13.09
CA GLN A 86 2.59 -10.33 13.22
C GLN A 86 2.94 -11.30 14.35
N GLY A 87 4.17 -11.81 14.31
CA GLY A 87 4.68 -12.62 15.41
C GLY A 87 5.93 -13.41 15.06
N PRO A 88 6.40 -14.27 15.97
CA PRO A 88 7.59 -15.06 15.76
C PRO A 88 7.32 -16.20 14.77
N ILE A 89 8.18 -16.33 13.75
CA ILE A 89 8.36 -17.60 13.04
C ILE A 89 9.18 -18.54 13.93
N LYS A 90 10.21 -18.00 14.58
CA LYS A 90 11.04 -18.66 15.59
C LYS A 90 11.39 -17.64 16.66
N LYS A 91 10.98 -17.88 17.91
CA LYS A 91 11.19 -16.93 19.01
C LYS A 91 12.65 -16.45 19.08
N ASP A 92 12.79 -15.13 19.21
CA ASP A 92 14.06 -14.39 19.27
C ASP A 92 14.99 -14.55 18.05
N LYS A 93 14.53 -15.18 16.96
CA LYS A 93 15.34 -15.45 15.77
C LYS A 93 14.69 -15.08 14.45
N ALA A 94 13.38 -15.20 14.35
CA ALA A 94 12.67 -14.88 13.13
C ALA A 94 11.25 -14.40 13.43
N SER A 95 10.78 -13.45 12.64
CA SER A 95 9.44 -12.86 12.76
C SER A 95 8.83 -12.65 11.39
N PHE A 96 7.51 -12.53 11.37
CA PHE A 96 6.75 -12.13 10.20
C PHE A 96 5.77 -11.02 10.55
N LEU A 97 5.35 -10.30 9.51
CA LEU A 97 4.17 -9.47 9.50
C LEU A 97 3.41 -9.73 8.20
N ILE A 98 2.09 -9.85 8.27
CA ILE A 98 1.20 -9.89 7.11
C ILE A 98 0.06 -8.91 7.39
N GLY A 99 -0.14 -7.96 6.50
CA GLY A 99 -1.23 -7.00 6.53
C GLY A 99 -2.00 -7.02 5.23
N ALA A 100 -3.32 -7.00 5.30
CA ALA A 100 -4.20 -6.94 4.14
C ALA A 100 -5.26 -5.85 4.33
N ARG A 101 -5.61 -5.16 3.24
CA ARG A 101 -6.68 -4.14 3.20
C ARG A 101 -7.58 -4.35 2.00
N ARG A 102 -8.86 -4.06 2.17
CA ARG A 102 -9.88 -4.10 1.11
C ARG A 102 -10.86 -2.95 1.32
N THR A 103 -11.07 -2.13 0.29
CA THR A 103 -12.16 -1.15 0.30
C THR A 103 -13.50 -1.83 0.02
N TYR A 104 -14.61 -1.15 0.17
CA TYR A 104 -15.88 -1.64 -0.36
C TYR A 104 -16.78 -0.47 -0.78
N ALA A 105 -16.15 0.64 -1.21
CA ALA A 105 -16.85 1.77 -1.80
C ALA A 105 -17.74 1.32 -2.96
N ASP A 106 -17.27 0.35 -3.76
CA ASP A 106 -18.00 -0.31 -4.82
C ASP A 106 -19.33 -0.93 -4.39
N VAL A 107 -19.41 -1.48 -3.18
CA VAL A 107 -20.66 -2.04 -2.66
C VAL A 107 -21.70 -0.93 -2.47
N PHE A 108 -21.29 0.21 -1.91
CA PHE A 108 -22.17 1.36 -1.71
C PHE A 108 -22.55 2.03 -3.02
N THR A 109 -21.60 2.25 -3.93
CA THR A 109 -21.90 2.91 -5.21
C THR A 109 -22.83 2.05 -6.05
N ARG A 110 -22.63 0.73 -6.10
CA ARG A 110 -23.57 -0.18 -6.77
C ARG A 110 -24.96 -0.14 -6.13
N LEU A 111 -25.08 -0.18 -4.80
CA LEU A 111 -26.39 -0.09 -4.13
C LEU A 111 -27.14 1.22 -4.46
N VAL A 112 -26.43 2.35 -4.45
CA VAL A 112 -27.01 3.65 -4.80
C VAL A 112 -27.41 3.70 -6.28
N ASN A 113 -26.55 3.19 -7.17
CA ASN A 113 -26.85 3.12 -8.60
C ASN A 113 -28.10 2.27 -8.87
N GLU A 114 -28.18 1.08 -8.27
CA GLU A 114 -29.35 0.19 -8.37
C GLU A 114 -30.64 0.87 -7.89
N SER A 115 -30.59 1.55 -6.74
CA SER A 115 -31.76 2.21 -6.13
C SER A 115 -32.28 3.41 -6.93
N ASN A 116 -31.46 3.97 -7.83
CA ASN A 116 -31.81 5.11 -8.66
C ASN A 116 -31.99 4.74 -10.15
N LYS A 117 -31.97 3.45 -10.50
CA LYS A 117 -32.23 2.98 -11.86
C LYS A 117 -33.57 3.52 -12.37
N GLY A 118 -33.55 4.09 -13.58
CA GLY A 118 -34.75 4.62 -14.24
C GLY A 118 -35.23 5.99 -13.75
N ARG A 119 -34.54 6.62 -12.79
CA ARG A 119 -34.81 8.02 -12.44
C ARG A 119 -34.30 8.94 -13.55
N ALA A 120 -35.16 9.87 -13.99
CA ALA A 120 -34.75 10.91 -14.94
C ALA A 120 -33.58 11.73 -14.34
N ASN A 121 -32.54 11.95 -15.15
CA ASN A 121 -31.33 12.71 -14.80
C ASN A 121 -30.42 12.10 -13.72
N TYR A 122 -30.49 10.79 -13.47
CA TYR A 122 -29.53 10.12 -12.59
C TYR A 122 -28.29 9.67 -13.36
N GLU A 123 -27.11 10.19 -12.99
CA GLU A 123 -25.82 9.73 -13.49
C GLU A 123 -25.24 8.67 -12.53
N PRO A 124 -24.85 7.48 -13.03
CA PRO A 124 -24.25 6.43 -12.21
C PRO A 124 -22.96 6.90 -11.54
N ILE A 125 -22.75 6.52 -10.29
CA ILE A 125 -21.48 6.71 -9.58
C ILE A 125 -20.48 5.64 -10.06
N PRO A 126 -19.22 5.99 -10.35
CA PRO A 126 -18.20 4.99 -10.68
C PRO A 126 -18.07 3.89 -9.61
N ASP A 127 -17.88 2.67 -10.09
CA ASP A 127 -17.44 1.53 -9.29
C ASP A 127 -15.93 1.65 -9.08
N TYR A 128 -15.51 1.69 -7.83
CA TYR A 128 -14.10 1.72 -7.50
C TYR A 128 -13.80 0.90 -6.26
N PHE A 129 -12.76 0.09 -6.37
CA PHE A 129 -12.30 -0.69 -5.25
C PHE A 129 -10.83 -1.07 -5.36
N PHE A 130 -10.16 -1.24 -4.22
CA PHE A 130 -8.82 -1.83 -4.20
C PHE A 130 -8.70 -2.89 -3.12
N TYR A 131 -7.71 -3.75 -3.29
CA TYR A 131 -7.14 -4.56 -2.23
C TYR A 131 -5.62 -4.46 -2.28
N ASP A 132 -5.02 -4.55 -1.10
CA ASP A 132 -3.57 -4.65 -0.96
C ASP A 132 -3.16 -5.68 0.09
N LEU A 133 -1.93 -6.16 -0.08
CA LEU A 133 -1.24 -7.10 0.76
C LEU A 133 0.17 -6.56 1.01
N ASN A 134 0.55 -6.49 2.26
CA ASN A 134 1.88 -6.17 2.74
C ASN A 134 2.37 -7.40 3.51
N ALA A 135 3.58 -7.88 3.25
CA ALA A 135 4.16 -8.90 4.10
C ALA A 135 5.66 -8.69 4.27
N SER A 136 6.15 -9.00 5.46
CA SER A 136 7.58 -9.05 5.76
C SER A 136 7.93 -10.33 6.51
N ALA A 137 9.14 -10.81 6.28
CA ALA A 137 9.74 -11.92 7.00
C ALA A 137 11.20 -11.60 7.30
N ASN A 138 11.61 -11.77 8.55
CA ASN A 138 12.91 -11.33 9.05
C ASN A 138 13.59 -12.47 9.79
N PHE A 139 14.88 -12.68 9.52
CA PHE A 139 15.64 -13.82 10.04
C PHE A 139 17.02 -13.38 10.52
N ASP A 140 17.35 -13.71 11.77
CA ASP A 140 18.71 -13.66 12.30
C ASP A 140 19.41 -15.00 11.97
N LEU A 141 20.09 -15.05 10.83
CA LEU A 141 20.79 -16.24 10.33
C LEU A 141 22.00 -16.57 11.20
N SER A 142 22.70 -15.53 11.70
CA SER A 142 23.82 -15.66 12.63
C SER A 142 23.81 -14.52 13.65
N LYS A 143 24.90 -14.34 14.42
CA LYS A 143 25.06 -13.15 15.29
C LYS A 143 25.34 -11.87 14.49
N LYS A 144 25.72 -12.00 13.22
CA LYS A 144 26.11 -10.90 12.34
C LYS A 144 25.22 -10.79 11.10
N ASP A 145 24.59 -11.90 10.71
CA ASP A 145 23.82 -11.99 9.47
C ASP A 145 22.32 -11.88 9.74
N LYS A 146 21.69 -10.89 9.12
CA LYS A 146 20.24 -10.67 9.16
C LYS A 146 19.68 -10.58 7.75
N LEU A 147 18.66 -11.37 7.48
CA LEU A 147 17.91 -11.36 6.22
C LEU A 147 16.53 -10.74 6.44
N PHE A 148 16.18 -9.79 5.59
CA PHE A 148 14.89 -9.12 5.54
C PHE A 148 14.28 -9.40 4.17
N ILE A 149 13.03 -9.84 4.14
CA ILE A 149 12.26 -10.06 2.93
C ILE A 149 10.97 -9.28 3.07
N THR A 150 10.65 -8.45 2.09
CA THR A 150 9.43 -7.64 2.07
C THR A 150 8.73 -7.83 0.74
N THR A 151 7.40 -7.97 0.78
CA THR A 151 6.56 -7.95 -0.40
C THR A 151 5.40 -6.97 -0.21
N TYR A 152 5.03 -6.32 -1.31
CA TYR A 152 3.82 -5.56 -1.43
C TYR A 152 3.11 -5.96 -2.72
N TYR A 153 1.79 -6.12 -2.63
CA TYR A 153 0.94 -6.35 -3.79
C TYR A 153 -0.34 -5.55 -3.60
N GLY A 154 -0.62 -4.62 -4.52
CA GLY A 154 -1.85 -3.83 -4.50
C GLY A 154 -2.46 -3.76 -5.88
N GLN A 155 -3.79 -3.86 -5.96
CA GLN A 155 -4.54 -3.73 -7.19
C GLN A 155 -5.81 -2.91 -6.99
N ASP A 156 -5.96 -1.94 -7.87
CA ASP A 156 -7.10 -1.06 -8.00
C ASP A 156 -7.93 -1.48 -9.21
N ARG A 157 -9.25 -1.39 -9.06
CA ARG A 157 -10.21 -1.58 -10.14
C ARG A 157 -11.14 -0.38 -10.21
N PHE A 158 -11.27 0.16 -11.42
CA PHE A 158 -12.21 1.22 -11.72
C PHE A 158 -13.14 0.76 -12.84
N GLY A 159 -14.43 0.96 -12.65
CA GLY A 159 -15.47 0.71 -13.64
C GLY A 159 -16.46 1.86 -13.70
N PHE A 160 -16.76 2.31 -14.90
CA PHE A 160 -17.82 3.28 -15.16
C PHE A 160 -18.49 2.95 -16.48
N SER A 161 -19.82 2.94 -16.50
CA SER A 161 -20.60 2.71 -17.71
C SER A 161 -21.87 3.53 -17.68
N ASN A 162 -22.10 4.32 -18.72
CA ASN A 162 -23.38 4.93 -19.06
C ASN A 162 -23.65 4.79 -20.57
N ASP A 163 -24.73 5.40 -21.07
CA ASP A 163 -25.18 5.23 -22.46
C ASP A 163 -24.16 5.71 -23.52
N ASN A 164 -23.26 6.63 -23.15
CA ASN A 164 -22.33 7.27 -24.09
C ASN A 164 -20.84 6.98 -23.80
N PHE A 165 -20.52 6.45 -22.62
CA PHE A 165 -19.15 6.27 -22.16
C PHE A 165 -19.03 5.01 -21.30
N ASN A 166 -18.05 4.17 -21.65
CA ASN A 166 -17.68 2.99 -20.90
C ASN A 166 -16.16 3.02 -20.66
N ALA A 167 -15.76 2.94 -19.39
CA ALA A 167 -14.39 2.88 -18.96
C ALA A 167 -14.21 1.78 -17.92
N ASN A 168 -13.27 0.88 -18.18
CA ASN A 168 -12.84 -0.14 -17.24
C ASN A 168 -11.32 -0.24 -17.29
N PHE A 169 -10.67 0.00 -16.15
CA PHE A 169 -9.23 -0.12 -16.07
C PHE A 169 -8.79 -0.56 -14.68
N ASN A 170 -7.63 -1.23 -14.66
CA ASN A 170 -6.99 -1.68 -13.45
C ASN A 170 -5.58 -1.11 -13.42
N TRP A 171 -5.11 -0.78 -12.22
CA TRP A 171 -3.70 -0.48 -11.98
C TRP A 171 -3.27 -1.10 -10.68
N GLY A 172 -1.96 -1.14 -10.44
CA GLY A 172 -1.44 -1.79 -9.25
C GLY A 172 0.07 -1.78 -9.22
N ASN A 173 0.60 -2.26 -8.10
CA ASN A 173 2.02 -2.39 -7.86
C ASN A 173 2.32 -3.74 -7.21
N THR A 174 3.39 -4.37 -7.67
CA THR A 174 3.98 -5.55 -7.04
C THR A 174 5.42 -5.22 -6.73
N VAL A 175 5.83 -5.41 -5.48
CA VAL A 175 7.17 -5.14 -4.99
C VAL A 175 7.65 -6.38 -4.26
N LEU A 176 8.87 -6.81 -4.56
CA LEU A 176 9.59 -7.82 -3.79
C LEU A 176 10.97 -7.24 -3.51
N SER A 177 11.34 -7.19 -2.23
CA SER A 177 12.65 -6.75 -1.78
C SER A 177 13.26 -7.79 -0.87
N ALA A 178 14.57 -7.99 -1.00
CA ALA A 178 15.36 -8.82 -0.11
C ALA A 178 16.64 -8.06 0.26
N ARG A 179 16.91 -7.93 1.55
CA ARG A 179 18.11 -7.25 2.08
C ARG A 179 18.83 -8.16 3.06
N TRP A 180 20.15 -8.23 2.93
CA TRP A 180 21.02 -8.93 3.87
C TRP A 180 22.01 -7.94 4.46
N ASN A 181 22.05 -7.85 5.79
CA ASN A 181 23.00 -7.06 6.57
C ASN A 181 23.85 -7.94 7.51
#